data_AF-A0A8H5L4J9-F1
#
_entry.id   AF-A0A8H5L4J9-F1
#
_cell.length_a   1.000
_cell.length_b   1.000
_cell.length_c   1.000
_cell.angle_alpha   90.00
_cell.angle_beta   90.00
_cell.angle_gamma   90.00
#
_symmetry.space_group_name_H-M   'P 1'
#
loop_
_entity.id
_entity.type
_entity.pdbx_description
1 polymer ?
#
loop_
_entity_poly.entity_id
_entity_poly.type
_entity_poly.pdbx_seq_one_letter_code
_entity_poly.pdbx_strand_id
1 'polypeptide(L)'
;MPSLLTLSIMVGTIATPVVADIYNVNVPSGFFPGPQSGIGSWYRASTGQDSTNGQSWCGYKYYNSDPVFAPSLKAMGGATYYSNPDAWRQQTRKYCGLEAKVTDPTTGKSQLMYIGDSFDDQWVRTPSSIDIMIDAYSNIHGNPNGDKNNVIKGVQWQFTGRVNTKYAAPGASWPPTSGGSGGGSGGSSGTGGLGAKCDGQTKLCNSGLTCLSPDGVCSDKACNWGCQGWSCSSSVPCQKPSNCVSGVCRA
;
A
#
# COMPACT_ATOMS: atom_id res chain seq x y z
N MET A 1 -5.62 18.30 -61.75
CA MET A 1 -6.11 17.66 -60.51
C MET A 1 -4.91 17.47 -59.58
N PRO A 2 -4.78 18.22 -58.47
CA PRO A 2 -3.66 18.02 -57.56
C PRO A 2 -3.97 16.87 -56.60
N SER A 3 -3.01 15.95 -56.48
CA SER A 3 -3.05 14.81 -55.57
C SER A 3 -2.64 15.27 -54.16
N LEU A 4 -3.53 15.11 -53.19
CA LEU A 4 -3.27 15.33 -51.77
C LEU A 4 -2.75 14.01 -51.16
N LEU A 5 -1.46 13.96 -50.83
CA LEU A 5 -0.89 12.94 -49.95
C LEU A 5 -1.14 13.33 -48.49
N THR A 6 -2.03 12.61 -47.83
CA THR A 6 -2.29 12.74 -46.40
C THR A 6 -1.20 11.99 -45.63
N LEU A 7 -0.29 12.74 -44.99
CA LEU A 7 0.71 12.18 -44.09
C LEU A 7 0.08 11.99 -42.70
N SER A 8 -0.36 10.78 -42.38
CA SER A 8 -0.85 10.45 -41.04
C SER A 8 0.33 10.36 -40.06
N ILE A 9 0.44 11.36 -39.19
CA ILE A 9 1.40 11.36 -38.07
C ILE A 9 0.80 10.47 -36.96
N MET A 10 1.29 9.23 -36.86
CA MET A 10 1.03 8.37 -35.72
C MET A 10 1.75 8.94 -34.49
N VAL A 11 1.01 9.57 -33.58
CA VAL A 11 1.51 9.94 -32.25
C VAL A 11 1.57 8.67 -31.42
N GLY A 12 2.73 8.00 -31.42
CA GLY A 12 3.01 6.91 -30.50
C GLY A 12 3.13 7.45 -29.08
N THR A 13 2.22 7.06 -28.19
CA THR A 13 2.36 7.28 -26.76
C THR A 13 3.57 6.49 -26.27
N ILE A 14 4.66 7.20 -25.96
CA ILE A 14 5.84 6.63 -25.32
C ILE A 14 5.44 6.35 -23.86
N ALA A 15 5.04 5.12 -23.56
CA ALA A 15 4.87 4.67 -22.18
C ALA A 15 6.27 4.53 -21.57
N THR A 16 6.69 5.50 -20.76
CA THR A 16 7.90 5.35 -19.95
C THR A 16 7.68 4.23 -18.95
N PRO A 17 8.57 3.21 -18.88
CA PRO A 17 8.49 2.21 -17.84
C PRO A 17 8.72 2.92 -16.51
N VAL A 18 7.69 2.96 -15.66
CA VAL A 18 7.82 3.39 -14.26
C VAL A 18 8.66 2.30 -13.59
N VAL A 19 9.94 2.57 -13.39
CA VAL A 19 10.80 1.69 -12.60
C VAL A 19 10.19 1.61 -11.21
N ALA A 20 10.13 0.40 -10.64
CA ALA A 20 9.62 0.22 -9.30
C ALA A 20 10.51 0.99 -8.31
N ASP A 21 10.01 2.11 -7.82
CA ASP A 21 10.67 2.88 -6.78
C ASP A 21 10.47 2.20 -5.42
N ILE A 22 11.59 1.95 -4.74
CA ILE A 22 11.63 1.59 -3.32
C ILE A 22 12.10 2.82 -2.56
N TYR A 23 11.27 3.31 -1.63
CA TYR A 23 11.61 4.51 -0.85
C TYR A 23 11.04 4.45 0.56
N ASN A 24 11.62 5.26 1.45
CA ASN A 24 11.21 5.37 2.84
C ASN A 24 9.87 6.09 2.94
N VAL A 25 8.97 5.57 3.75
CA VAL A 25 7.64 6.12 4.03
C VAL A 25 7.43 6.21 5.53
N ASN A 26 6.62 7.18 5.96
CA ASN A 26 6.07 7.12 7.32
C ASN A 26 4.98 6.04 7.31
N VAL A 27 5.29 4.86 7.85
CA VAL A 27 4.26 3.83 8.10
C VAL A 27 3.27 4.45 9.09
N PRO A 28 2.00 4.62 8.72
CA PRO A 28 1.10 5.38 9.57
C PRO A 28 0.88 4.67 10.91
N SER A 29 0.75 5.46 11.98
CA SER A 29 0.70 4.96 13.34
C SER A 29 -0.57 4.12 13.57
N GLY A 30 -0.49 3.11 14.44
CA GLY A 30 -1.60 2.21 14.75
C GLY A 30 -1.70 0.95 13.87
N PHE A 31 -0.81 0.77 12.88
CA PHE A 31 -0.70 -0.49 12.12
C PHE A 31 0.44 -1.32 12.67
N PHE A 32 0.11 -2.55 13.12
CA PHE A 32 1.08 -3.58 13.52
C PHE A 32 2.31 -3.00 14.23
N PRO A 33 2.12 -2.36 15.40
CA PRO A 33 3.17 -1.53 16.01
C PRO A 33 4.34 -2.40 16.45
N GLY A 34 5.53 -2.03 15.98
CA GLY A 34 6.78 -2.71 16.34
C GLY A 34 6.86 -4.15 15.83
N PRO A 35 7.76 -4.97 16.39
CA PRO A 35 7.90 -6.37 16.03
C PRO A 35 6.61 -7.16 16.26
N GLN A 36 6.24 -7.96 15.27
CA GLN A 36 5.09 -8.85 15.27
C GLN A 36 5.56 -10.30 15.39
N SER A 37 4.75 -11.15 16.02
CA SER A 37 5.00 -12.61 16.09
C SER A 37 3.69 -13.40 15.98
N GLY A 38 3.67 -14.44 15.16
CA GLY A 38 2.48 -15.24 14.90
C GLY A 38 2.76 -16.56 14.21
N ILE A 39 1.75 -17.11 13.53
CA ILE A 39 1.94 -18.25 12.62
C ILE A 39 2.26 -17.71 11.23
N GLY A 40 3.27 -18.28 10.57
CA GLY A 40 3.55 -18.08 9.16
C GLY A 40 3.08 -19.28 8.36
N SER A 41 1.89 -19.21 7.75
CA SER A 41 1.42 -20.21 6.80
C SER A 41 1.91 -19.89 5.39
N TRP A 42 1.48 -20.67 4.40
CA TRP A 42 1.83 -20.45 3.01
C TRP A 42 0.67 -20.63 2.03
N TYR A 43 0.75 -19.90 0.92
CA TYR A 43 -0.19 -19.97 -0.19
C TYR A 43 0.48 -19.86 -1.55
N ARG A 44 -0.20 -20.35 -2.58
CA ARG A 44 0.16 -20.22 -4.00
C ARG A 44 -0.68 -19.11 -4.64
N ALA A 45 -0.11 -18.39 -5.60
CA ALA A 45 -0.76 -17.24 -6.23
C ALA A 45 -2.03 -17.59 -7.00
N SER A 46 -2.14 -18.80 -7.56
CA SER A 46 -3.30 -19.21 -8.37
C SER A 46 -3.63 -20.68 -8.13
N THR A 47 -4.42 -20.95 -7.09
CA THR A 47 -4.86 -22.29 -6.74
C THR A 47 -6.14 -22.25 -5.89
N GLY A 48 -7.16 -23.00 -6.31
CA GLY A 48 -8.43 -23.08 -5.58
C GLY A 48 -8.30 -23.69 -4.16
N GLN A 49 -7.31 -24.55 -3.91
CA GLN A 49 -7.04 -25.08 -2.55
C GLN A 49 -6.61 -23.99 -1.56
N ASP A 50 -6.06 -22.89 -2.07
CA ASP A 50 -5.55 -21.77 -1.29
C ASP A 50 -6.49 -20.55 -1.41
N SER A 51 -7.67 -20.72 -2.00
CA SER A 51 -8.64 -19.66 -2.29
C SER A 51 -8.10 -18.49 -3.13
N THR A 52 -7.10 -18.76 -3.98
CA THR A 52 -6.48 -17.76 -4.85
C THR A 52 -6.78 -17.99 -6.33
N ASN A 53 -6.65 -16.94 -7.14
CA ASN A 53 -7.03 -16.95 -8.56
C ASN A 53 -6.01 -16.23 -9.48
N GLY A 54 -4.81 -15.91 -8.98
CA GLY A 54 -3.79 -15.15 -9.71
C GLY A 54 -3.98 -13.64 -9.69
N GLN A 55 -5.03 -13.14 -9.02
CA GLN A 55 -5.29 -11.73 -8.80
C GLN A 55 -5.23 -11.43 -7.30
N SER A 56 -4.33 -10.52 -6.90
CA SER A 56 -4.12 -10.18 -5.51
C SER A 56 -5.21 -9.25 -4.96
N TRP A 57 -5.43 -9.24 -3.64
CA TRP A 57 -6.27 -8.25 -2.97
C TRP A 57 -5.82 -6.81 -3.26
N CYS A 58 -4.53 -6.60 -3.53
CA CYS A 58 -3.98 -5.30 -3.90
C CYS A 58 -4.29 -4.86 -5.34
N GLY A 59 -5.02 -5.66 -6.12
CA GLY A 59 -5.53 -5.25 -7.42
C GLY A 59 -4.54 -5.44 -8.58
N TYR A 60 -3.48 -6.23 -8.41
CA TYR A 60 -2.57 -6.62 -9.49
C TYR A 60 -2.45 -8.14 -9.64
N LYS A 61 -1.95 -8.60 -10.79
CA LYS A 61 -1.59 -10.01 -10.98
C LYS A 61 -0.27 -10.33 -10.29
N TYR A 62 -0.25 -11.42 -9.55
CA TYR A 62 0.90 -11.90 -8.78
C TYR A 62 1.23 -13.35 -9.09
N TYR A 63 2.44 -13.76 -8.77
CA TYR A 63 2.98 -15.09 -9.05
C TYR A 63 3.64 -15.69 -7.80
N ASN A 64 3.83 -17.01 -7.77
CA ASN A 64 4.49 -17.71 -6.67
C ASN A 64 5.86 -17.13 -6.32
N SER A 65 6.55 -16.58 -7.31
CA SER A 65 7.88 -15.98 -7.17
C SER A 65 7.88 -14.57 -6.59
N ASP A 66 6.72 -13.90 -6.50
CA ASP A 66 6.67 -12.56 -5.92
C ASP A 66 6.90 -12.64 -4.40
N PRO A 67 7.76 -11.78 -3.82
CA PRO A 67 8.08 -11.74 -2.40
C PRO A 67 6.95 -11.06 -1.61
N VAL A 68 5.76 -11.66 -1.65
CA VAL A 68 4.54 -11.14 -1.05
C VAL A 68 4.15 -11.95 0.19
N PHE A 69 3.63 -11.25 1.19
CA PHE A 69 2.92 -11.86 2.31
C PHE A 69 1.56 -11.19 2.50
N ALA A 70 0.68 -11.88 3.21
CA ALA A 70 -0.70 -11.48 3.46
C ALA A 70 -0.96 -11.43 4.97
N PRO A 71 -1.13 -10.24 5.55
CA PRO A 71 -1.67 -10.09 6.91
C PRO A 71 -3.17 -10.36 6.95
N SER A 72 -3.73 -10.50 8.16
CA SER A 72 -5.18 -10.56 8.39
C SER A 72 -5.95 -9.44 7.66
N LEU A 73 -6.96 -9.83 6.87
CA LEU A 73 -7.84 -8.90 6.17
C LEU A 73 -8.55 -7.97 7.17
N LYS A 74 -9.08 -8.50 8.27
CA LYS A 74 -9.72 -7.71 9.33
C LYS A 74 -8.77 -6.70 9.96
N ALA A 75 -7.51 -7.07 10.20
CA ALA A 75 -6.51 -6.14 10.73
C ALA A 75 -6.18 -4.99 9.74
N MET A 76 -6.40 -5.22 8.44
CA MET A 76 -6.27 -4.21 7.38
C MET A 76 -7.59 -3.49 7.04
N GLY A 77 -8.65 -3.72 7.82
CA GLY A 77 -9.93 -3.02 7.72
C GLY A 77 -11.08 -3.81 7.08
N GLY A 78 -10.84 -5.03 6.62
CA GLY A 78 -11.90 -6.00 6.33
C GLY A 78 -12.60 -5.90 4.97
N ALA A 79 -12.28 -4.91 4.12
CA ALA A 79 -13.01 -4.70 2.86
C ALA A 79 -12.38 -5.48 1.70
N THR A 80 -13.23 -6.06 0.86
CA THR A 80 -12.86 -6.64 -0.45
C THR A 80 -13.51 -5.81 -1.55
N TYR A 81 -13.04 -5.96 -2.78
CA TYR A 81 -13.67 -5.28 -3.92
C TYR A 81 -15.18 -5.56 -4.02
N TYR A 82 -15.59 -6.79 -3.73
CA TYR A 82 -16.99 -7.21 -3.80
C TYR A 82 -17.82 -6.83 -2.58
N SER A 83 -17.22 -6.69 -1.38
CA SER A 83 -17.96 -6.31 -0.18
C SER A 83 -18.13 -4.79 -0.05
N ASN A 84 -17.08 -4.02 -0.33
CA ASN A 84 -17.10 -2.57 -0.32
C ASN A 84 -15.95 -2.02 -1.16
N PRO A 85 -16.16 -1.70 -2.44
CA PRO A 85 -15.09 -1.29 -3.36
C PRO A 85 -14.44 0.05 -2.98
N ASP A 86 -15.17 0.95 -2.32
CA ASP A 86 -14.61 2.21 -1.82
C ASP A 86 -13.66 1.99 -0.66
N ALA A 87 -14.11 1.24 0.37
CA ALA A 87 -13.27 0.91 1.51
C ALA A 87 -12.07 0.04 1.09
N TRP A 88 -12.27 -0.89 0.16
CA TRP A 88 -11.21 -1.70 -0.42
C TRP A 88 -10.13 -0.82 -1.08
N ARG A 89 -10.52 0.17 -1.90
CA ARG A 89 -9.57 1.12 -2.50
C ARG A 89 -8.79 1.90 -1.45
N GLN A 90 -9.46 2.36 -0.39
CA GLN A 90 -8.79 3.09 0.69
C GLN A 90 -7.80 2.21 1.45
N GLN A 91 -8.20 0.98 1.79
CA GLN A 91 -7.39 0.03 2.56
C GLN A 91 -6.21 -0.48 1.76
N THR A 92 -6.41 -0.92 0.52
CA THR A 92 -5.34 -1.39 -0.36
C THR A 92 -4.27 -0.31 -0.58
N ARG A 93 -4.67 0.95 -0.84
CA ARG A 93 -3.72 2.07 -1.01
C ARG A 93 -2.92 2.41 0.24
N LYS A 94 -3.39 1.97 1.41
CA LYS A 94 -2.75 2.22 2.69
C LYS A 94 -1.73 1.14 3.05
N TYR A 95 -2.00 -0.12 2.73
CA TYR A 95 -1.17 -1.27 3.14
C TYR A 95 -0.32 -1.88 2.02
N CYS A 96 -0.84 -1.97 0.80
CA CYS A 96 -0.19 -2.70 -0.29
C CYS A 96 1.15 -2.07 -0.65
N GLY A 97 2.20 -2.88 -0.75
CA GLY A 97 3.56 -2.45 -1.07
C GLY A 97 4.40 -2.11 0.15
N LEU A 98 3.82 -2.00 1.35
CA LEU A 98 4.60 -1.82 2.58
C LEU A 98 5.55 -3.00 2.77
N GLU A 99 6.82 -2.69 2.97
CA GLU A 99 7.88 -3.68 3.11
C GLU A 99 8.06 -4.09 4.58
N ALA A 100 8.16 -5.39 4.81
CA ALA A 100 8.52 -5.98 6.08
C ALA A 100 9.73 -6.89 5.94
N LYS A 101 10.55 -6.94 7.00
CA LYS A 101 11.51 -8.04 7.19
C LYS A 101 10.77 -9.18 7.87
N VAL A 102 10.67 -10.33 7.20
CA VAL A 102 10.03 -11.55 7.73
C VAL A 102 11.11 -12.58 8.03
N THR A 103 11.06 -13.20 9.21
CA THR A 103 12.07 -14.13 9.73
C THR A 103 11.40 -15.40 10.23
N ASP A 104 11.93 -16.54 9.81
CA ASP A 104 11.67 -17.80 10.49
C ASP A 104 12.68 -17.96 11.64
N PRO A 105 12.24 -17.94 12.91
CA PRO A 105 13.17 -18.08 14.03
C PRO A 105 13.82 -19.48 14.10
N THR A 106 13.24 -20.50 13.46
CA THR A 106 13.72 -21.88 13.50
C THR A 106 14.97 -22.06 12.64
N THR A 107 14.98 -21.46 11.45
CA THR A 107 16.13 -21.50 10.52
C THR A 107 17.04 -20.29 10.68
N GLY A 108 16.56 -19.21 11.32
CA GLY A 108 17.25 -17.92 11.41
C GLY A 108 17.27 -17.13 10.10
N LYS A 109 16.63 -17.62 9.04
CA LYS A 109 16.60 -16.96 7.73
C LYS A 109 15.56 -15.84 7.71
N SER A 110 15.90 -14.77 7.02
CA SER A 110 15.00 -13.64 6.79
C SER A 110 14.90 -13.29 5.30
N GLN A 111 13.77 -12.74 4.90
CA GLN A 111 13.57 -12.15 3.58
C GLN A 111 12.76 -10.85 3.69
N LEU A 112 13.05 -9.88 2.82
CA LEU A 112 12.20 -8.71 2.64
C LEU A 112 10.99 -9.11 1.80
N MET A 113 9.80 -8.81 2.32
CA MET A 113 8.53 -9.13 1.67
C MET A 113 7.61 -7.91 1.72
N TYR A 114 6.60 -7.90 0.86
CA TYR A 114 5.67 -6.79 0.73
C TYR A 114 4.26 -7.24 1.01
N ILE A 115 3.45 -6.41 1.65
CA ILE A 115 2.01 -6.66 1.68
C ILE A 115 1.51 -6.61 0.24
N GLY A 116 1.01 -7.72 -0.24
CA GLY A 116 0.53 -7.84 -1.61
C GLY A 116 -0.79 -8.56 -1.72
N ASP A 117 -1.27 -9.16 -0.63
CA ASP A 117 -2.57 -9.81 -0.56
C ASP A 117 -3.15 -9.70 0.86
N SER A 118 -4.32 -10.29 1.10
CA SER A 118 -4.97 -10.35 2.41
C SER A 118 -5.28 -11.79 2.83
N PHE A 119 -5.03 -12.12 4.08
CA PHE A 119 -5.28 -13.44 4.65
C PHE A 119 -6.69 -13.51 5.24
N ASP A 120 -7.44 -14.54 4.83
CA ASP A 120 -8.77 -14.80 5.35
C ASP A 120 -8.74 -15.07 6.85
N ASP A 121 -9.49 -14.26 7.59
CA ASP A 121 -9.53 -14.26 9.05
C ASP A 121 -10.01 -15.58 9.66
N GLN A 122 -10.70 -16.44 8.91
CA GLN A 122 -11.09 -17.76 9.40
C GLN A 122 -9.87 -18.66 9.69
N TRP A 123 -8.72 -18.39 9.07
CA TRP A 123 -7.48 -19.16 9.23
C TRP A 123 -6.43 -18.42 10.09
N VAL A 124 -6.68 -17.15 10.40
CA VAL A 124 -5.84 -16.32 11.27
C VAL A 124 -5.97 -16.78 12.72
N ARG A 125 -4.88 -17.28 13.30
CA ARG A 125 -4.87 -17.73 14.72
C ARG A 125 -4.56 -16.61 15.70
N THR A 126 -3.76 -15.63 15.27
CA THR A 126 -3.47 -14.40 16.01
C THR A 126 -3.46 -13.22 15.04
N PRO A 127 -3.76 -11.98 15.47
CA PRO A 127 -3.74 -10.82 14.58
C PRO A 127 -2.42 -10.61 13.82
N SER A 128 -1.31 -11.09 14.36
CA SER A 128 0.03 -11.02 13.78
C SER A 128 0.39 -12.22 12.89
N SER A 129 -0.52 -13.19 12.71
CA SER A 129 -0.33 -14.30 11.78
C SER A 129 -0.36 -13.80 10.33
N ILE A 130 0.48 -14.41 9.50
CA ILE A 130 0.65 -14.04 8.10
C ILE A 130 0.62 -15.28 7.23
N ASP A 131 0.15 -15.11 6.00
CA ASP A 131 0.24 -16.12 4.94
C ASP A 131 1.32 -15.69 3.94
N ILE A 132 2.28 -16.56 3.64
CA ILE A 132 3.48 -16.20 2.87
C ILE A 132 3.41 -16.85 1.49
N MET A 133 3.72 -16.10 0.44
CA MET A 133 3.79 -16.67 -0.91
C MET A 133 4.81 -17.82 -0.95
N ILE A 134 4.44 -18.92 -1.58
CA ILE A 134 5.13 -20.22 -1.46
C ILE A 134 6.65 -20.19 -1.72
N ASP A 135 7.14 -19.41 -2.67
CA ASP A 135 8.59 -19.37 -2.95
C ASP A 135 9.31 -18.58 -1.86
N ALA A 136 8.72 -17.48 -1.38
CA ALA A 136 9.25 -16.69 -0.26
C ALA A 136 9.24 -17.49 1.05
N TYR A 137 8.19 -18.30 1.29
CA TYR A 137 8.14 -19.25 2.40
C TYR A 137 9.27 -20.30 2.27
N SER A 138 9.42 -20.87 1.08
CA SER A 138 10.43 -21.91 0.82
C SER A 138 11.87 -21.39 1.00
N ASN A 139 12.11 -20.12 0.71
CA ASN A 139 13.41 -19.48 0.91
C ASN A 139 13.81 -19.39 2.39
N ILE A 140 12.85 -19.09 3.27
CA ILE A 140 13.13 -18.89 4.71
C ILE A 140 12.91 -20.14 5.55
N HIS A 141 11.99 -21.03 5.19
CA HIS A 141 11.63 -22.23 5.98
C HIS A 141 11.99 -23.54 5.27
N GLY A 142 11.75 -23.62 3.96
CA GLY A 142 11.88 -24.83 3.15
C GLY A 142 10.57 -25.21 2.45
N ASN A 143 10.63 -26.11 1.46
CA ASN A 143 9.44 -26.50 0.69
C ASN A 143 8.46 -27.29 1.58
N PRO A 144 7.20 -26.84 1.74
CA PRO A 144 6.21 -27.54 2.56
C PRO A 144 5.64 -28.80 1.90
N ASN A 145 5.99 -29.11 0.65
CA ASN A 145 5.56 -30.29 -0.12
C ASN A 145 4.04 -30.51 -0.14
N GLY A 146 3.27 -29.42 -0.08
CA GLY A 146 1.81 -29.46 -0.07
C GLY A 146 1.16 -29.64 1.31
N ASP A 147 1.93 -29.84 2.39
CA ASP A 147 1.38 -29.97 3.73
C ASP A 147 1.00 -28.60 4.32
N LYS A 148 -0.31 -28.37 4.51
CA LYS A 148 -0.85 -27.14 5.11
C LYS A 148 -0.61 -27.03 6.61
N ASN A 149 -0.18 -28.11 7.28
CA ASN A 149 0.24 -28.07 8.68
C ASN A 149 1.73 -27.73 8.82
N ASN A 150 2.49 -27.75 7.73
CA ASN A 150 3.85 -27.26 7.72
C ASN A 150 3.80 -25.72 7.72
N VAL A 151 3.98 -25.15 8.90
CA VAL A 151 3.86 -23.72 9.18
C VAL A 151 5.02 -23.27 10.05
N ILE A 152 5.42 -22.01 9.90
CA ILE A 152 6.41 -21.38 10.77
C ILE A 152 5.72 -21.01 12.09
N LYS A 153 6.11 -21.67 13.18
CA LYS A 153 5.65 -21.32 14.52
C LYS A 153 6.45 -20.14 15.06
N GLY A 154 5.77 -19.03 15.36
CA GLY A 154 6.42 -17.83 15.88
C GLY A 154 7.17 -17.04 14.80
N VAL A 155 6.68 -17.03 13.56
CA VAL A 155 7.24 -16.19 12.49
C VAL A 155 7.32 -14.76 13.00
N GLN A 156 8.46 -14.11 12.80
CA GLN A 156 8.69 -12.74 13.26
C GLN A 156 8.68 -11.81 12.07
N TRP A 157 7.97 -10.69 12.16
CA TRP A 157 8.01 -9.68 11.12
C TRP A 157 7.87 -8.27 11.64
N GLN A 158 8.42 -7.32 10.89
CA GLN A 158 8.31 -5.90 11.23
C GLN A 158 8.43 -5.07 9.95
N PHE A 159 7.60 -4.03 9.84
CA PHE A 159 7.75 -3.06 8.75
C PHE A 159 9.10 -2.35 8.83
N THR A 160 9.73 -2.17 7.67
CA THR A 160 11.04 -1.51 7.55
C THR A 160 10.94 0.01 7.49
N GLY A 161 9.73 0.54 7.32
CA GLY A 161 9.53 1.94 6.97
C GLY A 161 9.72 2.23 5.48
N ARG A 162 9.67 1.21 4.61
CA ARG A 162 9.77 1.37 3.15
C ARG A 162 8.53 0.87 2.44
N VAL A 163 8.33 1.37 1.23
CA VAL A 163 7.34 0.85 0.27
C VAL A 163 8.04 0.46 -1.03
N ASN A 164 7.50 -0.55 -1.73
CA ASN A 164 7.87 -0.87 -3.09
C ASN A 164 6.66 -0.69 -4.02
N THR A 165 6.76 0.26 -4.95
CA THR A 165 5.66 0.63 -5.85
C THR A 165 5.26 -0.47 -6.83
N LYS A 166 6.11 -1.49 -7.08
CA LYS A 166 5.72 -2.68 -7.85
C LYS A 166 4.53 -3.42 -7.21
N TYR A 167 4.49 -3.46 -5.88
CA TYR A 167 3.50 -4.20 -5.10
C TYR A 167 2.45 -3.27 -4.47
N ALA A 168 2.42 -2.02 -4.90
CA ALA A 168 1.44 -1.04 -4.49
C ALA A 168 0.11 -1.26 -5.20
N ALA A 169 -0.99 -0.89 -4.53
CA ALA A 169 -2.29 -0.86 -5.18
C ALA A 169 -2.37 0.28 -6.22
N PRO A 170 -3.15 0.13 -7.30
CA PRO A 170 -3.36 1.21 -8.26
C PRO A 170 -3.83 2.53 -7.61
N GLY A 171 -3.08 3.60 -7.86
CA GLY A 171 -3.33 4.92 -7.29
C GLY A 171 -2.90 5.07 -5.83
N ALA A 172 -2.13 4.13 -5.28
CA ALA A 172 -1.46 4.32 -4.01
C ALA A 172 -0.27 5.27 -4.16
N SER A 173 -0.08 6.15 -3.18
CA SER A 173 1.03 7.10 -3.13
C SER A 173 1.39 7.31 -1.68
N TRP A 174 2.67 7.15 -1.35
CA TRP A 174 3.20 7.42 -0.03
C TRP A 174 4.16 8.62 -0.13
N PRO A 175 4.00 9.65 0.72
CA PRO A 175 4.99 10.71 0.75
C PRO A 175 6.32 10.15 1.28
N PRO A 176 7.46 10.44 0.62
CA PRO A 176 8.77 10.06 1.14
C PRO A 176 9.00 10.64 2.54
N THR A 177 9.74 9.94 3.39
CA THR A 177 10.21 10.55 4.64
C THR A 177 11.10 11.74 4.29
N SER A 178 10.82 12.90 4.89
CA SER A 178 11.58 14.14 4.73
C SER A 178 12.96 13.95 5.34
N GLY A 179 13.88 13.34 4.57
CA GLY A 179 15.24 13.00 4.98
C GLY A 179 16.26 13.12 3.84
N GLY A 180 15.89 13.79 2.75
CA GLY A 180 16.79 14.15 1.65
C GLY A 180 16.76 15.65 1.42
N SER A 181 17.60 16.36 2.17
CA SER A 181 18.14 17.71 1.92
C SER A 181 17.17 18.90 1.80
N GLY A 182 17.32 19.86 2.73
CA GLY A 182 16.89 21.26 2.55
C GLY A 182 16.36 21.88 3.84
N GLY A 183 17.25 22.51 4.61
CA GLY A 183 16.88 23.17 5.87
C GLY A 183 15.95 24.38 5.70
N GLY A 184 15.23 24.70 6.77
CA GLY A 184 14.41 25.91 6.86
C GLY A 184 13.61 25.97 8.16
N SER A 185 14.11 26.74 9.12
CA SER A 185 13.57 27.00 10.45
C SER A 185 12.16 27.62 10.48
N GLY A 186 11.47 27.46 11.63
CA GLY A 186 10.55 28.49 12.13
C GLY A 186 9.19 27.97 12.60
N GLY A 187 8.96 27.95 13.91
CA GLY A 187 7.65 27.67 14.48
C GLY A 187 6.63 28.79 14.27
N SER A 188 5.35 28.45 14.36
CA SER A 188 4.31 29.36 14.82
C SER A 188 3.03 28.58 15.13
N SER A 189 2.55 28.73 16.37
CA SER A 189 1.32 28.19 16.92
C SER A 189 0.06 28.89 16.35
N GLY A 190 0.01 29.07 15.03
CA GLY A 190 -1.14 29.61 14.30
C GLY A 190 -2.04 28.51 13.78
N THR A 191 -3.36 28.75 13.81
CA THR A 191 -4.36 27.93 13.11
C THR A 191 -3.94 27.71 11.65
N GLY A 192 -3.83 26.45 11.22
CA GLY A 192 -3.50 26.08 9.83
C GLY A 192 -2.01 26.10 9.45
N GLY A 193 -1.10 26.46 10.38
CA GLY A 193 0.35 26.42 10.14
C GLY A 193 0.93 24.99 10.08
N LEU A 194 2.21 24.87 9.71
CA LEU A 194 2.91 23.57 9.68
C LEU A 194 2.83 22.91 11.07
N GLY A 195 2.36 21.66 11.12
CA GLY A 195 2.14 20.91 12.36
C GLY A 195 0.77 21.16 13.04
N ALA A 196 -0.06 22.07 12.53
CA ALA A 196 -1.39 22.33 13.09
C ALA A 196 -2.37 21.17 12.80
N LYS A 197 -3.32 20.92 13.72
CA LYS A 197 -4.39 19.95 13.48
C LYS A 197 -5.36 20.44 12.41
N CYS A 198 -5.76 19.53 11.53
CA CYS A 198 -6.65 19.78 10.41
C CYS A 198 -7.52 18.55 10.12
N ASP A 199 -8.62 18.75 9.41
CA ASP A 199 -9.54 17.68 9.00
C ASP A 199 -9.79 17.66 7.47
N GLY A 200 -9.17 18.59 6.74
CA GLY A 200 -9.29 18.71 5.28
C GLY A 200 -10.66 19.18 4.79
N GLN A 201 -11.59 19.53 5.69
CA GLN A 201 -12.95 19.96 5.38
C GLN A 201 -13.30 21.31 6.03
N THR A 202 -13.23 21.37 7.35
CA THR A 202 -13.60 22.56 8.17
C THR A 202 -12.39 23.24 8.80
N LYS A 203 -11.32 22.47 9.04
CA LYS A 203 -10.01 22.93 9.53
C LYS A 203 -9.00 22.72 8.42
N LEU A 204 -8.75 23.80 7.69
CA LEU A 204 -7.86 23.81 6.54
C LEU A 204 -6.45 24.27 6.94
N CYS A 205 -5.48 23.85 6.14
CA CYS A 205 -4.11 24.31 6.24
C CYS A 205 -3.93 25.61 5.47
N ASN A 206 -2.92 26.38 5.87
CA ASN A 206 -2.53 27.59 5.16
C ASN A 206 -2.11 27.25 3.74
N SER A 207 -2.20 28.25 2.85
CA SER A 207 -1.80 28.10 1.45
C SER A 207 -0.40 27.49 1.31
N GLY A 208 -0.25 26.49 0.44
CA GLY A 208 0.98 25.73 0.26
C GLY A 208 1.16 24.53 1.20
N LEU A 209 0.24 24.31 2.14
CA LEU A 209 0.24 23.16 3.05
C LEU A 209 -0.96 22.24 2.81
N THR A 210 -0.77 20.97 3.11
CA THR A 210 -1.73 19.88 2.92
C THR A 210 -2.06 19.21 4.24
N CYS A 211 -3.34 18.92 4.47
CA CYS A 211 -3.81 18.19 5.65
C CYS A 211 -3.62 16.66 5.52
N LEU A 212 -2.59 16.11 6.13
CA LEU A 212 -2.28 14.69 5.98
C LEU A 212 -3.22 13.80 6.79
N SER A 213 -3.76 12.75 6.17
CA SER A 213 -4.51 11.67 6.83
C SER A 213 -3.58 10.51 7.19
N PRO A 214 -3.83 9.71 8.24
CA PRO A 214 -4.95 9.79 9.19
C PRO A 214 -4.73 10.78 10.34
N ASP A 215 -3.51 11.29 10.50
CA ASP A 215 -3.12 12.04 11.70
C ASP A 215 -3.78 13.42 11.81
N GLY A 216 -4.31 13.95 10.69
CA GLY A 216 -5.00 15.22 10.61
C GLY A 216 -4.06 16.38 10.94
N VAL A 217 -2.93 16.48 10.23
CA VAL A 217 -1.90 17.50 10.49
C VAL A 217 -1.50 18.24 9.21
N CYS A 218 -1.37 19.56 9.28
CA CYS A 218 -0.90 20.40 8.20
C CYS A 218 0.58 20.20 7.93
N SER A 219 0.91 19.83 6.69
CA SER A 219 2.28 19.56 6.26
C SER A 219 2.54 20.17 4.89
N ASP A 220 3.76 20.61 4.67
CA ASP A 220 4.36 20.92 3.37
C ASP A 220 4.57 19.68 2.47
N LYS A 221 4.25 18.49 2.97
CA LYS A 221 4.40 17.24 2.24
C LYS A 221 3.30 17.05 1.20
N ALA A 222 3.64 16.31 0.16
CA ALA A 222 2.71 15.89 -0.87
C ALA A 222 1.49 15.20 -0.25
N CYS A 223 0.33 15.55 -0.78
CA CYS A 223 -0.96 14.98 -0.41
C CYS A 223 -0.94 13.45 -0.40
N ASN A 224 -1.50 12.84 0.65
CA ASN A 224 -1.50 11.40 0.88
C ASN A 224 -2.90 10.76 0.83
N TRP A 225 -3.95 11.55 0.54
CA TRP A 225 -5.30 11.08 0.25
C TRP A 225 -6.11 12.15 -0.50
N GLY A 226 -6.93 11.75 -1.49
CA GLY A 226 -7.87 12.67 -2.14
C GLY A 226 -7.22 13.81 -2.95
N CYS A 227 -6.01 13.61 -3.45
CA CYS A 227 -5.22 14.61 -4.16
C CYS A 227 -5.68 14.81 -5.60
N GLN A 228 -5.25 15.90 -6.25
CA GLN A 228 -5.54 16.11 -7.67
C GLN A 228 -5.19 14.86 -8.51
N GLY A 229 -6.11 14.45 -9.39
CA GLY A 229 -6.03 13.24 -10.19
C GLY A 229 -6.57 11.97 -9.53
N TRP A 230 -6.93 12.00 -8.23
CA TRP A 230 -7.41 10.82 -7.52
C TRP A 230 -8.88 10.53 -7.79
N SER A 231 -9.25 9.25 -7.91
CA SER A 231 -10.67 8.89 -7.96
C SER A 231 -11.38 9.28 -6.66
N CYS A 232 -12.59 9.84 -6.78
CA CYS A 232 -13.38 10.35 -5.66
C CYS A 232 -14.87 10.04 -5.82
N SER A 233 -15.60 10.13 -4.71
CA SER A 233 -17.04 9.91 -4.62
C SER A 233 -17.61 10.68 -3.41
N SER A 234 -18.91 10.52 -3.12
CA SER A 234 -19.52 11.05 -1.89
C SER A 234 -18.94 10.43 -0.61
N SER A 235 -18.44 9.20 -0.69
CA SER A 235 -17.80 8.45 0.40
C SER A 235 -16.27 8.60 0.42
N VAL A 236 -15.66 9.04 -0.67
CA VAL A 236 -14.22 9.28 -0.83
C VAL A 236 -14.02 10.73 -1.31
N PRO A 237 -14.17 11.72 -0.41
CA PRO A 237 -14.06 13.11 -0.81
C PRO A 237 -12.63 13.46 -1.18
N CYS A 238 -12.50 14.47 -2.05
CA CYS A 238 -11.22 15.06 -2.33
C CYS A 238 -10.75 15.91 -1.17
N GLN A 239 -9.44 15.91 -0.99
CA GLN A 239 -8.80 16.80 -0.07
C GLN A 239 -8.85 18.23 -0.65
N LYS A 240 -9.35 19.18 0.15
CA LYS A 240 -9.34 20.58 -0.23
C LYS A 240 -7.89 21.08 -0.45
N PRO A 241 -7.65 21.91 -1.48
CA PRO A 241 -8.64 22.65 -2.27
C PRO A 241 -9.36 21.84 -3.37
N SER A 242 -8.96 20.60 -3.64
CA SER A 242 -9.55 19.81 -4.72
C SER A 242 -11.03 19.47 -4.47
N ASN A 243 -11.80 19.43 -5.55
CA ASN A 243 -13.20 19.02 -5.61
C ASN A 243 -13.34 17.71 -6.39
N CYS A 244 -14.34 16.93 -6.03
CA CYS A 244 -14.65 15.73 -6.80
C CYS A 244 -15.41 16.09 -8.07
N VAL A 245 -14.74 16.02 -9.22
CA VAL A 245 -15.27 16.39 -10.54
C VAL A 245 -15.21 15.19 -11.45
N SER A 246 -16.38 14.68 -11.85
CA SER A 246 -16.51 13.47 -12.67
C SER A 246 -15.80 12.25 -12.07
N GLY A 247 -15.92 12.06 -10.76
CA GLY A 247 -15.30 10.94 -10.04
C GLY A 247 -13.78 11.06 -9.91
N VAL A 248 -13.20 12.24 -10.18
CA VAL A 248 -11.77 12.51 -10.01
C VAL A 248 -11.55 13.84 -9.29
N CYS A 249 -10.59 13.90 -8.38
CA CYS A 249 -10.19 15.10 -7.67
C CYS A 249 -9.51 16.07 -8.62
N ARG A 250 -10.03 17.29 -8.68
CA ARG A 250 -9.51 18.39 -9.50
C ARG A 250 -9.47 19.64 -8.66
N ALA A 251 -8.45 20.48 -8.88
CA ALA A 251 -8.40 21.81 -8.27
C ALA A 251 -9.66 22.61 -8.64
#